data_AF-A0A3M1HYY8-F1
#
_entry.id   AF-A0A3M1HYY8-F1
#
_cell.length_a   1.000
_cell.length_b   1.000
_cell.length_c   1.000
_cell.angle_alpha   90.00
_cell.angle_beta   90.00
_cell.angle_gamma   90.00
#
_symmetry.space_group_name_H-M   'P 1'
#
loop_
_entity.id
_entity.type
_entity.pdbx_description
1 polymer ?
#
loop_
_entity_poly.entity_id
_entity_poly.type
_entity_poly.pdbx_seq_one_letter_code
_entity_poly.pdbx_strand_id
1 'polypeptide(L)'
;MLVLPDDGVEPVLQMVEEAQRSVRFKIYLLTYDGMRQALVAAAHRGVDVRVLIEPEPTGGNASNRDSYRILQEGGVQVRWAPARYRMTHEKTLII
;
A
#
# COMPACT_ATOMS: atom_id res chain seq x y z
N MET A 1 -12.77 15.87 -3.62
CA MET A 1 -11.59 15.70 -4.49
C MET A 1 -10.39 16.12 -3.68
N LEU A 2 -9.30 15.34 -3.68
CA LEU A 2 -8.04 15.70 -3.03
C LEU A 2 -7.04 16.12 -4.12
N VAL A 3 -6.32 17.22 -3.92
CA VAL A 3 -5.33 17.78 -4.83
C VAL A 3 -3.99 17.86 -4.10
N LEU A 4 -3.00 17.15 -4.63
CA LEU A 4 -1.65 17.12 -4.09
C LEU A 4 -0.74 18.11 -4.84
N PRO A 5 0.18 18.81 -4.14
CA PRO A 5 0.54 18.61 -2.73
C PRO A 5 -0.34 19.35 -1.70
N ASP A 6 -1.27 20.21 -2.12
CA ASP A 6 -1.98 21.17 -1.24
C ASP A 6 -2.78 20.52 -0.10
N ASP A 7 -3.47 19.42 -0.37
CA ASP A 7 -4.28 18.70 0.63
C ASP A 7 -3.47 17.74 1.52
N GLY A 8 -2.17 17.57 1.23
CA GLY A 8 -1.31 16.64 1.95
C GLY A 8 -1.69 15.16 1.75
N VAL A 9 -0.99 14.28 2.46
CA VAL A 9 -1.21 12.81 2.42
C VAL A 9 -2.10 12.33 3.57
N GLU A 10 -2.28 13.17 4.57
CA GLU A 10 -2.99 12.92 5.82
C GLU A 10 -4.42 12.41 5.59
N PRO A 11 -5.23 12.98 4.67
CA PRO A 11 -6.58 12.47 4.42
C PRO A 11 -6.60 11.02 3.95
N VAL A 12 -5.58 10.59 3.19
CA VAL A 12 -5.47 9.20 2.69
C VAL A 12 -5.00 8.26 3.80
N LEU A 13 -4.10 8.71 4.68
CA LEU A 13 -3.68 7.94 5.85
C LEU A 13 -4.84 7.72 6.81
N GLN A 14 -5.62 8.77 7.08
CA GLN A 14 -6.77 8.72 7.99
C GLN A 14 -7.81 7.68 7.52
N MET A 15 -8.04 7.52 6.21
CA MET A 15 -8.91 6.47 5.68
C MET A 15 -8.45 5.05 6.07
N VAL A 16 -7.14 4.80 6.14
CA VAL A 16 -6.57 3.50 6.55
C VAL A 16 -6.59 3.35 8.07
N GLU A 17 -6.34 4.44 8.80
CA GLU A 17 -6.36 4.47 10.27
C GLU A 17 -7.77 4.24 10.83
N GLU A 18 -8.79 4.76 10.15
CA GLU A 18 -10.20 4.63 10.55
C GLU A 18 -10.88 3.37 10.02
N ALA A 19 -10.25 2.63 9.11
CA ALA A 19 -10.78 1.39 8.54
C ALA A 19 -11.12 0.36 9.62
N GLN A 20 -12.34 -0.21 9.54
CA GLN A 20 -12.87 -1.14 10.54
C GLN A 20 -13.00 -2.59 10.05
N ARG A 21 -13.09 -2.82 8.73
CA ARG A 21 -13.39 -4.15 8.16
C ARG A 21 -12.34 -4.65 7.19
N SER A 22 -12.02 -3.84 6.19
CA SER A 22 -11.05 -4.20 5.16
C SER A 22 -10.22 -3.01 4.71
N VAL A 23 -9.07 -3.33 4.13
CA VAL A 23 -8.28 -2.41 3.32
C VAL A 23 -7.78 -3.19 2.11
N ARG A 24 -8.10 -2.74 0.90
CA ARG A 24 -7.51 -3.23 -0.35
C ARG A 24 -6.69 -2.13 -0.95
N PHE A 25 -5.38 -2.35 -1.03
CA PHE A 25 -4.47 -1.36 -1.55
C PHE A 25 -3.65 -1.92 -2.70
N LYS A 26 -3.68 -1.20 -3.81
CA LYS A 26 -2.85 -1.49 -4.98
C LYS A 26 -2.03 -0.26 -5.28
N ILE A 27 -0.73 -0.44 -5.36
CA ILE A 27 0.20 0.65 -5.60
C ILE A 27 1.40 0.13 -6.40
N TYR A 28 1.80 0.93 -7.37
CA TYR A 28 2.97 0.64 -8.20
C TYR A 28 4.28 0.63 -7.40
N LEU A 29 4.51 1.68 -6.62
CA LEU A 29 5.69 1.87 -5.79
C LEU A 29 5.25 2.35 -4.42
N LEU A 30 5.68 1.66 -3.36
CA LEU A 30 5.38 1.99 -1.98
C LEU A 30 6.68 2.29 -1.25
N THR A 31 7.04 3.57 -1.12
CA THR A 31 8.26 4.02 -0.42
C THR A 31 7.97 4.90 0.77
N TYR A 32 6.72 5.32 0.99
CA TYR A 32 6.36 6.16 2.12
C TYR A 32 6.19 5.31 3.40
N ASP A 33 6.96 5.62 4.45
CA ASP A 33 6.92 4.86 5.72
C ASP A 33 5.57 4.98 6.43
N GLY A 34 4.95 6.17 6.41
CA GLY A 34 3.66 6.40 7.09
C GLY A 34 2.57 5.46 6.59
N MET A 35 2.46 5.27 5.27
CA MET A 35 1.50 4.32 4.68
C MET A 35 1.80 2.86 5.07
N ARG A 36 3.08 2.47 5.10
CA ARG A 36 3.48 1.11 5.53
C ARG A 36 3.08 0.86 6.98
N GLN A 37 3.34 1.82 7.87
CA GLN A 37 2.97 1.75 9.28
C GLN A 37 1.45 1.73 9.48
N ALA A 38 0.70 2.56 8.76
CA ALA A 38 -0.77 2.59 8.83
C ALA A 38 -1.40 1.25 8.44
N LEU A 39 -0.90 0.62 7.36
CA LEU A 39 -1.37 -0.70 6.92
C LEU A 39 -1.08 -1.81 7.94
N VAL A 40 0.14 -1.81 8.51
CA VAL A 40 0.51 -2.76 9.57
C VAL A 40 -0.34 -2.55 10.83
N ALA A 41 -0.53 -1.30 11.24
CA ALA A 41 -1.39 -0.96 12.38
C ALA A 41 -2.83 -1.43 12.14
N ALA A 42 -3.37 -1.25 10.93
CA ALA A 42 -4.69 -1.75 10.57
C ALA A 42 -4.78 -3.28 10.67
N ALA A 43 -3.78 -4.01 10.18
CA ALA A 43 -3.72 -5.46 10.32
C ALA A 43 -3.68 -5.89 11.81
N HIS A 44 -2.89 -5.21 12.65
CA HIS A 44 -2.84 -5.47 14.09
C HIS A 44 -4.17 -5.18 14.81
N ARG A 45 -4.99 -4.25 14.30
CA ARG A 45 -6.36 -4.02 14.81
C ARG A 45 -7.35 -5.12 14.39
N GLY A 46 -6.95 -6.07 13.54
CA GLY A 46 -7.80 -7.16 13.04
C GLY A 46 -8.53 -6.86 11.72
N VAL A 47 -8.16 -5.78 11.01
CA VAL A 47 -8.73 -5.43 9.70
C VAL A 47 -8.20 -6.40 8.62
N ASP A 48 -9.03 -6.83 7.65
CA ASP A 48 -8.58 -7.63 6.49
C ASP A 48 -7.81 -6.73 5.50
N VAL A 49 -6.50 -6.58 5.73
CA VAL A 49 -5.60 -5.78 4.89
C VAL A 49 -4.96 -6.65 3.82
N ARG A 50 -5.24 -6.34 2.55
CA ARG A 50 -4.60 -6.98 1.38
C ARG A 50 -3.95 -5.96 0.48
N VAL A 51 -2.70 -6.23 0.13
CA VAL A 51 -1.85 -5.30 -0.63
C VAL A 51 -1.32 -5.98 -1.88
N LEU A 52 -1.38 -5.29 -3.03
CA LEU A 52 -0.80 -5.73 -4.29
C LEU A 52 0.24 -4.70 -4.77
N ILE A 53 1.48 -5.13 -4.96
CA ILE A 53 2.61 -4.27 -5.36
C ILE A 53 3.46 -4.90 -6.45
N GLU A 54 4.11 -4.08 -7.29
CA GLU A 54 5.08 -4.55 -8.29
C GLU A 54 6.41 -4.95 -7.63
N PRO A 55 7.10 -6.04 -8.06
CA PRO A 55 8.40 -6.39 -7.49
C PRO A 55 9.49 -5.37 -7.82
N GLU A 56 9.61 -5.02 -9.10
CA GLU A 56 10.61 -4.08 -9.61
C GLU A 56 9.90 -3.04 -10.50
N PRO A 57 9.34 -1.97 -9.92
CA PRO A 57 8.74 -0.90 -10.70
C PRO A 57 9.76 -0.27 -11.66
N THR A 58 9.47 -0.35 -12.96
CA THR A 58 10.23 0.32 -14.03
C THR A 58 10.40 1.84 -13.81
N GLY A 59 11.59 2.37 -14.08
CA GLY A 59 11.85 3.83 -14.05
C GLY A 59 12.77 4.34 -12.94
N GLY A 60 13.47 3.46 -12.20
CA GLY A 60 14.53 3.83 -11.25
C GLY A 60 15.09 2.63 -10.48
N ASN A 61 16.10 2.84 -9.63
CA ASN A 61 16.64 1.83 -8.70
C ASN A 61 15.69 1.52 -7.51
N ALA A 62 14.37 1.73 -7.70
CA ALA A 62 13.38 1.61 -6.64
C ALA A 62 12.80 0.20 -6.64
N SER A 63 12.88 -0.47 -5.50
CA SER A 63 12.35 -1.82 -5.31
C SER A 63 11.33 -1.83 -4.19
N ASN A 64 10.27 -2.61 -4.33
CA ASN A 64 9.27 -2.80 -3.28
C ASN A 64 9.65 -3.94 -2.32
N ARG A 65 10.84 -4.54 -2.43
CA ARG A 65 11.28 -5.67 -1.57
C ARG A 65 11.22 -5.35 -0.08
N ASP A 66 11.69 -4.17 0.32
CA ASP A 66 11.61 -3.75 1.73
C ASP A 66 10.16 -3.54 2.18
N SER A 67 9.34 -2.90 1.35
CA SER A 67 7.92 -2.70 1.64
C SER A 67 7.17 -4.02 1.73
N TYR A 68 7.47 -4.98 0.85
CA TYR A 68 6.94 -6.33 0.93
C TYR A 68 7.30 -6.99 2.25
N ARG A 69 8.59 -6.95 2.64
CA ARG A 69 9.07 -7.54 3.88
C ARG A 69 8.38 -6.92 5.10
N ILE A 70 8.36 -5.59 5.21
CA ILE A 70 7.73 -4.86 6.32
C ILE A 70 6.25 -5.21 6.44
N LEU A 71 5.52 -5.23 5.32
CA LEU A 71 4.09 -5.56 5.32
C LEU A 71 3.86 -7.03 5.70
N GLN A 72 4.66 -7.95 5.14
CA GLN A 72 4.56 -9.37 5.43
C GLN A 72 4.85 -9.67 6.91
N GLU A 73 5.92 -9.10 7.46
CA GLU A 73 6.29 -9.24 8.88
C GLU A 73 5.24 -8.60 9.81
N GLY A 74 4.58 -7.52 9.38
CA GLY A 74 3.49 -6.87 10.09
C GLY A 74 2.10 -7.50 9.92
N GLY A 75 2.02 -8.72 9.39
CA GLY A 75 0.76 -9.48 9.28
C GLY A 75 -0.18 -9.05 8.14
N VAL A 76 0.27 -8.18 7.23
CA VAL A 76 -0.51 -7.77 6.06
C VAL A 76 -0.46 -8.86 4.98
N GLN A 77 -1.60 -9.13 4.34
CA GLN A 77 -1.65 -10.05 3.19
C GLN A 77 -1.14 -9.37 1.91
N VAL A 78 0.18 -9.19 1.83
CA VAL A 78 0.86 -8.61 0.67
C VAL A 78 1.16 -9.67 -0.40
N ARG A 79 0.97 -9.31 -1.67
CA ARG A 79 1.33 -10.12 -2.84
C ARG A 79 1.99 -9.28 -3.92
N TRP A 80 2.84 -9.94 -4.71
CA TRP A 80 3.34 -9.36 -5.95
C TRP A 80 2.23 -9.30 -6.99
N ALA A 81 2.22 -8.22 -7.76
CA ALA A 81 1.41 -8.09 -8.96
C ALA A 81 1.77 -9.20 -9.97
N PRO A 82 0.78 -9.74 -10.70
CA PRO A 82 1.02 -10.89 -11.56
C PRO A 82 1.82 -10.48 -12.80
N ALA A 83 2.88 -11.23 -13.09
CA ALA A 83 3.80 -11.00 -14.23
C ALA A 83 3.13 -11.06 -15.62
N ARG A 84 1.85 -11.46 -15.71
CA ARG A 84 1.07 -11.42 -16.95
C ARG A 84 0.83 -10.00 -17.46
N TYR A 85 0.90 -9.00 -16.58
CA TYR A 85 0.88 -7.60 -16.98
C TYR A 85 2.31 -7.07 -16.98
N ARG A 86 2.66 -6.30 -18.01
CA ARG A 86 3.96 -5.63 -18.08
C ARG A 86 4.18 -4.70 -16.89
N MET A 87 3.10 -4.06 -16.43
CA MET A 87 3.08 -3.18 -15.27
C MET A 87 1.64 -2.99 -14.78
N THR A 88 1.45 -3.02 -13.47
CA THR A 88 0.23 -2.62 -12.78
C THR A 88 0.48 -1.21 -12.21
N HIS A 89 0.45 -0.20 -13.08
CA HIS A 89 0.71 1.20 -12.73
C HIS A 89 -0.51 1.93 -12.12
N GLU A 90 -1.42 1.16 -11.51
CA GLU A 90 -2.64 1.63 -10.87
C GLU A 90 -2.36 2.05 -9.43
N LYS A 91 -3.14 3.02 -8.93
CA LYS A 91 -3.13 3.46 -7.54
C LYS A 91 -4.57 3.48 -7.07
N THR A 92 -4.91 2.56 -6.18
CA THR A 92 -6.28 2.41 -5.70
C THR A 92 -6.28 1.93 -4.27
N LEU A 93 -7.14 2.56 -3.47
CA LEU A 93 -7.42 2.22 -2.09
C LEU A 93 -8.94 1.99 -1.97
N ILE A 94 -9.32 0.89 -1.34
CA ILE A 94 -10.71 0.55 -1.02
C ILE A 94 -10.75 0.18 0.46
N ILE A 95 -11.73 0.71 1.19
CA ILE A 95 -11.96 0.45 2.62
C ILE A 95 -13.22 -0.40 2.78
#